data_AF-A0AA43CPQ6-F1
#
_entry.id   AF-A0AA43CPQ6-F1
#
_cell.length_a   1.000
_cell.length_b   1.000
_cell.length_c   1.000
_cell.angle_alpha   90.00
_cell.angle_beta   90.00
_cell.angle_gamma   90.00
#
_symmetry.space_group_name_H-M   'P 1'
#
loop_
_entity.id
_entity.type
_entity.pdbx_description
1 polymer ?
#
loop_
_entity_poly.entity_id
_entity_poly.type
_entity_poly.pdbx_seq_one_letter_code
_entity_poly.pdbx_strand_id
1 'polypeptide(L)' 'MSSSSEKNQKPAPDRIYEAKKRPCLMCRDKFTSAWPGERVCPKCKQTNLWRAA' A
#
# COMPACT_ATOMS: atom_id res chain seq x y z
N MET A 1 38.16 -15.63 -0.33
CA MET A 1 37.65 -14.30 0.06
C MET A 1 37.43 -13.54 -1.25
N SER A 2 36.26 -13.09 -1.69
CA SER A 2 35.04 -12.66 -0.99
C SER A 2 33.80 -12.83 -1.90
N SER A 3 32.64 -12.85 -1.25
CA SER A 3 31.30 -13.28 -1.67
C SER A 3 30.70 -12.71 -2.96
N SER A 4 30.10 -13.57 -3.78
CA SER A 4 29.38 -13.28 -5.04
C SER A 4 27.94 -12.76 -4.88
N SER A 5 27.64 -11.94 -3.86
CA SER A 5 26.24 -11.63 -3.49
C SER A 5 25.62 -10.37 -4.12
N GLU A 6 26.31 -9.65 -5.00
CA GLU A 6 25.85 -8.30 -5.42
C GLU A 6 24.91 -8.27 -6.64
N LYS A 7 24.70 -9.39 -7.36
CA LYS A 7 24.09 -9.36 -8.71
C LYS A 7 22.57 -9.58 -8.80
N ASN A 8 21.86 -9.75 -7.69
CA ASN A 8 20.41 -10.02 -7.67
C ASN A 8 19.59 -8.94 -6.95
N GLN A 9 19.95 -7.67 -7.10
CA GLN A 9 19.14 -6.58 -6.55
C GLN A 9 17.94 -6.32 -7.47
N LYS A 10 16.73 -6.31 -6.90
CA LYS A 10 15.53 -5.89 -7.60
C LYS A 10 15.74 -4.44 -8.09
N PRO A 11 15.50 -4.14 -9.37
CA PRO A 11 15.62 -2.77 -9.87
C PRO A 11 14.77 -1.81 -9.03
N ALA A 12 15.23 -0.56 -8.92
CA ALA A 12 14.44 0.48 -8.30
C ALA A 12 13.09 0.60 -9.04
N PRO A 13 11.97 0.82 -8.32
CA PRO A 13 10.68 0.98 -8.95
C PRO A 13 10.64 2.28 -9.77
N ASP A 14 10.26 2.19 -11.05
CA ASP A 14 10.08 3.38 -11.91
C ASP A 14 8.94 4.29 -11.43
N ARG A 15 8.00 3.76 -10.65
CA ARG A 15 6.81 4.48 -10.20
C ARG A 15 7.00 5.05 -8.80
N ILE A 16 6.98 6.37 -8.72
CA ILE A 16 6.83 7.10 -7.46
C ILE A 16 5.35 7.08 -7.07
N TYR A 17 5.04 6.50 -5.91
CA TYR A 17 3.66 6.52 -5.39
C TYR A 17 3.41 7.84 -4.65
N GLU A 18 2.45 8.60 -5.13
CA GLU A 18 2.00 9.83 -4.46
C GLU A 18 0.79 9.57 -3.56
N ALA A 19 0.82 10.19 -2.38
CA ALA A 19 -0.30 10.18 -1.45
C ALA A 19 -1.48 10.97 -2.04
N LYS A 20 -2.66 10.35 -2.11
CA LYS A 20 -3.86 10.97 -2.70
C LYS A 20 -5.08 10.80 -1.80
N LYS A 21 -5.94 11.81 -1.72
CA LYS A 21 -7.25 11.68 -1.06
C LYS A 21 -8.18 10.83 -1.93
N ARG A 22 -8.72 9.74 -1.39
CA ARG A 22 -9.63 8.80 -2.06
C ARG A 22 -10.81 8.44 -1.16
N PRO A 23 -11.98 8.11 -1.72
CA PRO A 23 -13.09 7.55 -0.95
C PRO A 23 -12.82 6.09 -0.56
N CYS A 24 -13.13 5.73 0.69
CA CYS A 24 -13.06 4.36 1.21
C CYS A 24 -14.10 3.47 0.53
N LEU A 25 -13.72 2.26 0.11
CA LEU A 25 -14.68 1.31 -0.47
C LEU A 25 -15.70 0.75 0.54
N MET A 26 -15.41 0.82 1.84
CA MET A 26 -16.32 0.36 2.89
C MET A 26 -17.26 1.47 3.38
N CYS A 27 -16.71 2.56 3.92
CA CYS A 27 -17.52 3.63 4.52
C CYS A 27 -17.72 4.85 3.63
N ARG A 28 -17.09 4.91 2.45
CA ARG A 28 -17.10 6.07 1.51
C ARG A 28 -16.46 7.35 2.03
N ASP A 29 -15.94 7.37 3.27
CA ASP A 29 -15.17 8.49 3.80
C ASP A 29 -13.90 8.76 3.00
N LYS A 30 -13.54 10.04 2.86
CA LYS A 30 -12.28 10.44 2.23
C LYS A 30 -11.11 10.16 3.18
N PHE A 31 -10.10 9.44 2.69
CA PHE A 31 -8.86 9.19 3.42
C PHE A 31 -7.65 9.35 2.48
N THR A 32 -6.46 9.54 3.06
CA THR A 32 -5.21 9.64 2.30
C THR A 32 -4.69 8.23 2.00
N SER A 33 -4.68 7.83 0.73
CA SER A 33 -4.08 6.58 0.25
C SER A 33 -2.61 6.80 -0.07
N ALA A 34 -1.70 5.97 0.44
CA ALA A 34 -0.27 6.05 0.14
C ALA A 34 0.10 5.49 -1.23
N TRP A 35 -0.70 4.58 -1.80
CA TRP A 35 -0.53 4.05 -3.15
C TRP A 35 -1.89 3.77 -3.82
N PRO A 36 -1.96 3.62 -5.16
CA PRO A 36 -3.23 3.44 -5.88
C PRO A 36 -4.08 2.23 -5.42
N GLY A 37 -3.43 1.19 -4.88
CA GLY A 37 -4.09 0.00 -4.36
C GLY A 37 -4.69 0.17 -2.95
N GLU A 38 -4.33 1.23 -2.23
CA GLU A 38 -4.90 1.47 -0.91
C GLU A 38 -6.29 2.13 -1.04
N ARG A 39 -7.34 1.31 -0.97
CA ARG A 39 -8.74 1.75 -1.19
C ARG A 39 -9.65 1.62 0.04
N VAL A 40 -9.14 1.14 1.17
CA VAL A 40 -9.86 1.03 2.44
C VAL A 40 -9.14 1.87 3.48
N CYS A 41 -9.89 2.74 4.18
CA CYS A 41 -9.31 3.65 5.17
C CYS A 41 -8.77 2.88 6.40
N PRO A 42 -7.83 3.45 7.16
CA PRO A 42 -7.25 2.80 8.34
C PRO A 42 -8.29 2.36 9.38
N LYS A 43 -9.35 3.16 9.56
CA LYS A 43 -10.46 2.84 10.48
C LYS A 43 -11.15 1.54 10.07
N CYS A 44 -11.55 1.43 8.79
CA CYS A 44 -12.20 0.24 8.25
C CYS A 44 -11.25 -0.96 8.21
N LYS A 45 -9.96 -0.77 7.89
CA LYS A 45 -8.96 -1.85 7.91
C LYS A 45 -8.79 -2.50 9.29
N GLN A 46 -8.95 -1.73 10.37
CA GLN A 46 -8.84 -2.23 11.75
C GLN A 46 -10.07 -3.02 12.19
N THR A 47 -11.23 -2.82 11.55
CA THR A 47 -12.45 -3.54 11.88
C THR A 47 -12.32 -5.04 11.59
N ASN A 48 -12.96 -5.86 12.42
CA ASN A 48 -12.95 -7.32 12.23
C ASN A 48 -13.61 -7.74 10.91
N LEU A 49 -14.55 -6.94 10.39
CA LEU A 49 -15.21 -7.17 9.11
C LEU A 49 -14.23 -7.21 7.92
N TRP A 50 -13.15 -6.42 7.97
CA TRP A 50 -12.11 -6.46 6.93
C TRP A 50 -11.14 -7.64 7.11
N ARG A 51 -10.85 -8.04 8.35
CA ARG A 51 -9.91 -9.14 8.64
C ARG A 51 -10.49 -10.53 8.40
N ALA A 52 -11.81 -10.65 8.31
CA ALA A 52 -12.51 -11.91 8.13
C ALA A 52 -12.79 -12.29 6.66
N ALA A 53 -12.41 -11.42 5.70
CA ALA A 53 -12.57 -11.63 4.26
C ALA A 53 -11.27 -12.11 3.60
#